data_AF-A0A097QUE5-F1
#
_entry.id   AF-A0A097QUE5-F1
#
_cell.length_a   1.000
_cell.length_b   1.000
_cell.length_c   1.000
_cell.angle_alpha   90.00
_cell.angle_beta   90.00
_cell.angle_gamma   90.00
#
_symmetry.space_group_name_H-M   'P 1'
#
loop_
_entity.id
_entity.type
_entity.pdbx_description
1 polymer ?
#
loop_
_entity_poly.entity_id
_entity_poly.type
_entity_poly.pdbx_seq_one_letter_code
_entity_poly.pdbx_strand_id
1 'polypeptide(L)'
;MIEERIPYHDEKAWEEYIAQLSHLYVKIEGVLRLRDWLLEEAGDRTVDALLKENKIWEKVLFGGLNEDGIAKNGLARFYSEILGFGITREDMERIVSYLKEGIDLESASSGVKPKLVRTNFTDLLRSMRENLVEIFDELGRKPPTVGEISLSSPMTGPQVVGELLSAAKELLPLFNPMSCFIVSICSTPRFYLEKSYSKLFTEDVQELLRQYGIVLEDVILPDLPLERERKRRAVVGLKPGTVGHRIYKVILDCYRLFQIWELGDFFGVEDEFEKYLKVYSERLKDTIPLDELKNVYRAITSSYSYNDDFNSLRVPDPFRVYKRNATINGGKLKFESGPQNGVNYTEFIAFIAPLAFCGFAVLEGQDNKINCQVIMGWES
;
A
#
# COMPACT_ATOMS: atom_id res chain seq x y z
N MET A 1 -22.45 16.16 -4.78
CA MET A 1 -21.09 16.61 -4.36
C MET A 1 -20.32 15.42 -3.80
N ILE A 2 -18.97 15.45 -3.73
CA ILE A 2 -18.16 14.33 -3.17
C ILE A 2 -18.59 14.03 -1.71
N GLU A 3 -18.92 15.07 -0.94
CA GLU A 3 -19.41 14.99 0.44
C GLU A 3 -20.65 14.10 0.63
N GLU A 4 -21.54 13.99 -0.36
CA GLU A 4 -22.75 13.15 -0.26
C GLU A 4 -22.45 11.65 -0.47
N ARG A 5 -21.25 11.32 -0.95
CA ARG A 5 -20.83 9.94 -1.26
C ARG A 5 -19.84 9.36 -0.25
N ILE A 6 -19.28 10.20 0.61
CA ILE A 6 -18.29 9.83 1.61
C ILE A 6 -18.87 10.10 3.01
N PRO A 7 -19.33 9.06 3.73
CA PRO A 7 -20.00 9.21 5.02
C PRO A 7 -19.01 9.42 6.19
N TYR A 8 -18.02 10.31 6.05
CA TYR A 8 -16.98 10.55 7.06
C TYR A 8 -17.51 11.13 8.39
N HIS A 9 -18.73 11.64 8.39
CA HIS A 9 -19.41 12.22 9.55
C HIS A 9 -20.46 11.26 10.15
N ASP A 10 -20.50 10.01 9.68
CA ASP A 10 -21.39 8.96 10.19
C ASP A 10 -20.58 7.94 11.01
N GLU A 11 -20.92 7.80 12.29
CA GLU A 11 -20.32 6.83 13.20
C GLU A 11 -20.46 5.40 12.69
N LYS A 12 -21.60 5.05 12.08
CA LYS A 12 -21.82 3.71 11.56
C LYS A 12 -20.86 3.37 10.42
N ALA A 13 -20.55 4.35 9.58
CA ALA A 13 -19.58 4.15 8.49
C ALA A 13 -18.17 3.90 9.02
N TRP A 14 -17.79 4.53 10.13
CA TRP A 14 -16.52 4.25 10.80
C TRP A 14 -16.51 2.84 11.41
N GLU A 15 -17.58 2.40 12.06
CA GLU A 15 -17.67 1.01 12.55
C GLU A 15 -17.54 -0.02 11.43
N GLU A 16 -18.24 0.19 10.31
CA GLU A 16 -18.16 -0.67 9.13
C GLU A 16 -16.74 -0.68 8.56
N TYR A 17 -16.07 0.48 8.52
CA TYR A 17 -14.69 0.59 8.06
C TYR A 17 -13.68 -0.13 8.97
N ILE A 18 -13.82 -0.01 10.30
CA ILE A 18 -13.01 -0.77 11.25
C ILE A 18 -13.26 -2.29 11.13
N ALA A 19 -14.49 -2.70 10.82
CA ALA A 19 -14.78 -4.10 10.53
C ALA A 19 -14.08 -4.60 9.26
N GLN A 20 -13.95 -3.76 8.23
CA GLN A 20 -13.15 -4.09 7.03
C GLN A 20 -11.65 -4.21 7.34
N LEU A 21 -11.10 -3.33 8.18
CA LEU A 21 -9.71 -3.46 8.67
C LEU A 21 -9.53 -4.76 9.48
N SER A 22 -10.51 -5.12 10.29
CA SER A 22 -10.54 -6.38 11.04
C SER A 22 -10.57 -7.59 10.09
N HIS A 23 -11.36 -7.51 9.02
CA HIS A 23 -11.41 -8.55 7.99
C HIS A 23 -10.06 -8.72 7.30
N LEU A 24 -9.42 -7.62 6.88
CA LEU A 24 -8.07 -7.65 6.32
C LEU A 24 -7.07 -8.29 7.28
N TYR A 25 -7.09 -7.91 8.56
CA TYR A 25 -6.22 -8.49 9.59
C TYR A 25 -6.40 -10.02 9.67
N VAL A 26 -7.65 -10.51 9.70
CA VAL A 26 -7.93 -11.96 9.73
C VAL A 26 -7.34 -12.67 8.51
N LYS A 27 -7.42 -12.07 7.32
CA LYS A 27 -6.84 -12.66 6.10
C LYS A 27 -5.31 -12.68 6.13
N ILE A 28 -4.69 -11.61 6.63
CA ILE A 28 -3.22 -11.54 6.80
C ILE A 28 -2.74 -12.61 7.77
N GLU A 29 -3.34 -12.68 8.95
CA GLU A 29 -3.05 -13.71 9.95
C GLU A 29 -3.28 -15.12 9.40
N GLY A 30 -4.32 -15.31 8.58
CA GLY A 30 -4.59 -16.59 7.96
C GLY A 30 -3.44 -17.08 7.07
N VAL A 31 -2.85 -16.19 6.27
CA VAL A 31 -1.68 -16.50 5.43
C VAL A 31 -0.45 -16.80 6.31
N LEU A 32 -0.19 -15.97 7.32
CA LEU A 32 0.98 -16.14 8.19
C LEU A 32 0.90 -17.43 8.99
N ARG A 33 -0.28 -17.78 9.53
CA ARG A 33 -0.49 -19.05 10.24
C ARG A 33 -0.38 -20.26 9.33
N LEU A 34 -0.91 -20.20 8.10
CA LEU A 34 -0.70 -21.29 7.14
C LEU A 34 0.78 -21.53 6.90
N ARG A 35 1.55 -20.44 6.76
CA ARG A 35 2.99 -20.51 6.53
C ARG A 35 3.73 -21.13 7.70
N ASP A 36 3.40 -20.76 8.93
CA ASP A 36 4.01 -21.32 10.13
C ASP A 36 3.61 -22.79 10.30
N TRP A 37 2.34 -23.12 10.07
CA TRP A 37 1.83 -24.50 10.05
C TRP A 37 2.57 -25.39 9.04
N LEU A 38 2.86 -24.90 7.83
CA LEU A 38 3.61 -25.67 6.83
C LEU A 38 5.00 -26.08 7.34
N LEU A 39 5.68 -25.21 8.08
CA LEU A 39 6.98 -25.51 8.65
C LEU A 39 6.88 -26.48 9.84
N GLU A 40 5.91 -26.25 10.74
CA GLU A 40 5.66 -27.12 11.88
C GLU A 40 5.27 -28.53 11.45
N GLU A 41 4.36 -28.63 10.47
CA GLU A 41 3.96 -29.89 9.89
C GLU A 41 5.07 -30.52 9.04
N ALA A 42 5.94 -29.78 8.37
CA ALA A 42 7.11 -30.43 7.75
C ALA A 42 8.05 -31.01 8.84
N GLY A 43 8.26 -30.25 9.91
CA GLY A 43 9.17 -30.60 11.00
C GLY A 43 10.58 -30.89 10.48
N ASP A 44 11.20 -31.95 11.01
CA ASP A 44 12.52 -32.41 10.59
C ASP A 44 12.52 -33.44 9.46
N ARG A 45 11.33 -33.74 8.90
CA ARG A 45 11.15 -34.77 7.88
C ARG A 45 11.83 -34.38 6.57
N THR A 46 12.33 -35.38 5.86
CA THR A 46 12.82 -35.21 4.49
C THR A 46 11.65 -35.23 3.50
N VAL A 47 11.88 -34.70 2.30
CA VAL A 47 10.87 -34.63 1.25
C VAL A 47 10.34 -36.01 0.90
N ASP A 48 11.20 -37.02 0.75
CA ASP A 48 10.78 -38.39 0.47
C ASP A 48 9.86 -38.97 1.56
N ALA A 49 10.10 -38.63 2.83
CA ALA A 49 9.22 -39.04 3.93
C ALA A 49 7.86 -38.34 3.86
N LEU A 50 7.83 -37.04 3.55
CA LEU A 50 6.59 -36.27 3.39
C LEU A 50 5.75 -36.78 2.21
N LEU A 51 6.39 -37.16 1.10
CA LEU A 51 5.71 -37.72 -0.07
C LEU A 51 4.99 -39.04 0.23
N LYS A 52 5.59 -39.89 1.09
CA LYS A 52 5.00 -41.18 1.51
C LYS A 52 3.77 -41.01 2.39
N GLU A 53 3.78 -39.97 3.22
CA GLU A 53 2.73 -39.73 4.20
C GLU A 53 1.47 -39.16 3.56
N ASN A 54 1.63 -38.13 2.72
CA ASN A 54 0.50 -37.45 2.12
C ASN A 54 0.84 -36.88 0.73
N LYS A 55 0.05 -37.27 -0.27
CA LYS A 55 0.16 -36.79 -1.66
C LYS A 55 0.00 -35.28 -1.81
N ILE A 56 -0.55 -34.58 -0.82
CA ILE A 56 -0.61 -33.11 -0.82
C ILE A 56 0.80 -32.52 -0.90
N TRP A 57 1.78 -33.10 -0.20
CA TRP A 57 3.17 -32.62 -0.22
C TRP A 57 3.80 -32.68 -1.60
N GLU A 58 3.45 -33.69 -2.41
CA GLU A 58 3.89 -33.78 -3.80
C GLU A 58 3.43 -32.55 -4.60
N LYS A 59 2.19 -32.11 -4.40
CA LYS A 59 1.65 -30.92 -5.09
C LYS A 59 2.21 -29.61 -4.53
N VAL A 60 2.44 -29.53 -3.22
CA VAL A 60 3.05 -28.36 -2.59
C VAL A 60 4.52 -28.17 -3.00
N LEU A 61 5.29 -29.26 -3.08
CA LEU A 61 6.74 -29.19 -3.31
C LEU A 61 7.13 -29.35 -4.79
N PHE A 62 6.30 -30.04 -5.58
CA PHE A 62 6.57 -30.36 -6.98
C PHE A 62 5.40 -30.10 -7.93
N GLY A 63 4.32 -29.45 -7.48
CA GLY A 63 3.19 -29.12 -8.35
C GLY A 63 3.63 -28.25 -9.53
N GLY A 64 3.44 -28.77 -10.75
CA GLY A 64 3.89 -28.14 -11.99
C GLY A 64 5.30 -28.54 -12.45
N LEU A 65 5.93 -29.53 -11.80
CA LEU A 65 7.21 -30.09 -12.24
C LEU A 65 7.09 -30.78 -13.60
N ASN A 66 8.03 -30.47 -14.49
CA ASN A 66 8.23 -31.09 -15.80
C ASN A 66 9.75 -31.28 -16.06
N GLU A 67 10.12 -31.69 -17.27
CA GLU A 67 11.53 -31.93 -17.66
C GLU A 67 12.41 -30.67 -17.56
N ASP A 68 11.84 -29.47 -17.66
CA ASP A 68 12.55 -28.20 -17.57
C ASP A 68 12.51 -27.58 -16.16
N GLY A 69 11.88 -28.27 -15.19
CA GLY A 69 11.72 -27.81 -13.81
C GLY A 69 10.27 -27.45 -13.47
N ILE A 70 10.07 -26.54 -12.51
CA ILE A 70 8.72 -26.12 -12.12
C ILE A 70 8.18 -25.12 -13.15
N ALA A 71 7.02 -25.43 -13.73
CA ALA A 71 6.34 -24.54 -14.66
C ALA A 71 6.06 -23.15 -14.06
N LYS A 72 5.95 -22.13 -14.92
CA LYS A 72 5.76 -20.73 -14.51
C LYS A 72 4.53 -20.53 -13.61
N ASN A 73 3.44 -21.24 -13.87
CA ASN A 73 2.21 -21.28 -13.08
C ASN A 73 2.12 -22.51 -12.18
N GLY A 74 3.24 -23.17 -11.91
CA GLY A 74 3.32 -24.35 -11.06
C GLY A 74 2.97 -24.01 -9.61
N LEU A 75 2.18 -24.87 -8.99
CA LEU A 75 1.77 -24.71 -7.59
C LEU A 75 2.98 -24.68 -6.63
N ALA A 76 4.04 -25.43 -6.91
CA ALA A 76 5.24 -25.40 -6.09
C ALA A 76 5.91 -24.02 -6.06
N ARG A 77 5.83 -23.30 -7.19
CA ARG A 77 6.37 -21.95 -7.31
C ARG A 77 5.60 -20.97 -6.43
N PHE A 78 4.28 -21.13 -6.31
CA PHE A 78 3.48 -20.33 -5.37
C PHE A 78 3.95 -20.55 -3.92
N TYR A 79 4.09 -21.81 -3.49
CA TYR A 79 4.52 -22.09 -2.13
C TYR A 79 5.94 -21.55 -1.87
N SER A 80 6.87 -21.73 -2.82
CA SER A 80 8.25 -21.31 -2.64
C SER A 80 8.47 -19.79 -2.77
N GLU A 81 7.91 -19.14 -3.79
CA GLU A 81 8.20 -17.73 -4.11
C GLU A 81 7.27 -16.77 -3.37
N ILE A 82 6.01 -17.14 -3.14
CA ILE A 82 5.04 -16.28 -2.43
C ILE A 82 5.09 -16.59 -0.93
N LEU A 83 4.82 -17.83 -0.52
CA LEU A 83 4.80 -18.19 0.91
C LEU A 83 6.20 -18.42 1.50
N GLY A 84 7.23 -18.60 0.66
CA GLY A 84 8.59 -18.86 1.13
C GLY A 84 8.81 -20.28 1.63
N PHE A 85 7.90 -21.23 1.36
CA PHE A 85 7.99 -22.61 1.79
C PHE A 85 8.27 -23.53 0.59
N GLY A 86 9.37 -24.26 0.61
CA GLY A 86 9.66 -25.21 -0.46
C GLY A 86 11.07 -25.77 -0.42
N ILE A 87 11.49 -26.31 -1.57
CA ILE A 87 12.83 -26.88 -1.78
C ILE A 87 13.76 -25.78 -2.30
N THR A 88 15.04 -25.84 -1.91
CA THR A 88 16.02 -24.87 -2.41
C THR A 88 16.23 -25.00 -3.91
N ARG A 89 16.68 -23.93 -4.56
CA ARG A 89 17.00 -23.96 -5.99
C ARG A 89 18.02 -25.04 -6.33
N GLU A 90 19.09 -25.16 -5.55
CA GLU A 90 20.14 -26.16 -5.74
C GLU A 90 19.61 -27.60 -5.63
N ASP A 91 18.80 -27.87 -4.60
CA ASP A 91 18.19 -29.18 -4.41
C ASP A 91 17.18 -29.49 -5.55
N MET A 92 16.42 -28.50 -6.00
CA MET A 92 15.48 -28.64 -7.11
C MET A 92 16.20 -28.96 -8.42
N GLU A 93 17.29 -28.25 -8.73
CA GLU A 93 18.12 -28.52 -9.92
C GLU A 93 18.71 -29.95 -9.87
N ARG A 94 19.17 -30.40 -8.70
CA ARG A 94 19.64 -31.78 -8.50
C ARG A 94 18.53 -32.80 -8.72
N ILE A 95 17.34 -32.57 -8.16
CA ILE A 95 16.19 -33.47 -8.34
C ILE A 95 15.81 -33.58 -9.81
N VAL A 96 15.71 -32.45 -10.53
CA VAL A 96 15.41 -32.44 -11.97
C VAL A 96 16.45 -33.23 -12.77
N SER A 97 17.74 -33.12 -12.43
CA SER A 97 18.81 -33.91 -13.07
C SER A 97 18.61 -35.41 -12.86
N TYR A 98 18.30 -35.84 -11.63
CA TYR A 98 18.06 -37.25 -11.31
C TYR A 98 16.81 -37.80 -12.02
N LEU A 99 15.74 -37.00 -12.12
CA LEU A 99 14.55 -37.38 -12.88
C LEU A 99 14.86 -37.58 -14.37
N LYS A 100 15.74 -36.75 -14.96
CA LYS A 100 16.20 -36.92 -16.35
C LYS A 100 17.00 -38.21 -16.56
N GLU A 101 17.67 -38.68 -15.52
CA GLU A 101 18.39 -39.97 -15.52
C GLU A 101 17.47 -41.17 -15.26
N GLY A 102 16.16 -40.95 -15.10
CA GLY A 102 15.17 -42.00 -14.88
C GLY A 102 15.04 -42.46 -13.42
N ILE A 103 15.65 -41.73 -12.48
CA ILE A 103 15.46 -41.96 -11.04
C ILE A 103 14.06 -41.46 -10.67
N ASP A 104 13.33 -42.21 -9.85
CA ASP A 104 12.00 -41.81 -9.40
C ASP A 104 12.04 -40.61 -8.42
N LEU A 105 10.94 -39.88 -8.29
CA LEU A 105 10.87 -38.64 -7.50
C LEU A 105 11.20 -38.85 -6.01
N GLU A 106 10.80 -39.99 -5.44
CA GLU A 106 11.05 -40.31 -4.04
C GLU A 106 12.56 -40.50 -3.82
N SER A 107 13.19 -41.33 -4.64
CA SER A 107 14.64 -41.54 -4.60
C SER A 107 15.43 -40.26 -4.90
N ALA A 108 14.97 -39.46 -5.87
CA ALA A 108 15.64 -38.23 -6.27
C ALA A 108 15.63 -37.17 -5.16
N SER A 109 14.54 -37.10 -4.40
CA SER A 109 14.34 -36.15 -3.29
C SER A 109 14.82 -36.65 -1.93
N SER A 110 15.39 -37.86 -1.88
CA SER A 110 15.95 -38.46 -0.66
C SER A 110 16.95 -37.52 0.02
N GLY A 111 16.77 -37.32 1.33
CA GLY A 111 17.64 -36.50 2.16
C GLY A 111 17.47 -34.98 2.01
N VAL A 112 16.61 -34.52 1.11
CA VAL A 112 16.26 -33.08 1.00
C VAL A 112 15.29 -32.72 2.10
N LYS A 113 15.46 -31.55 2.72
CA LYS A 113 14.49 -30.99 3.65
C LYS A 113 13.85 -29.74 3.06
N PRO A 114 12.51 -29.58 3.16
CA PRO A 114 11.89 -28.31 2.83
C PRO A 114 12.39 -27.21 3.79
N LYS A 115 12.41 -25.98 3.30
CA LYS A 115 12.85 -24.81 4.06
C LYS A 115 11.80 -23.72 4.02
N LEU A 116 11.86 -22.88 5.04
CA LEU A 116 11.06 -21.67 5.14
C LEU A 116 11.96 -20.43 5.06
N VAL A 117 11.72 -19.58 4.06
CA VAL A 117 12.45 -18.34 3.83
C VAL A 117 11.50 -17.14 3.89
N ARG A 118 12.06 -15.94 4.10
CA ARG A 118 11.30 -14.69 4.01
C ARG A 118 11.17 -14.29 2.54
N THR A 119 10.00 -13.84 2.16
CA THR A 119 9.69 -13.28 0.84
C THR A 119 9.22 -11.84 1.01
N ASN A 120 9.33 -11.02 -0.04
CA ASN A 120 8.82 -9.65 -0.05
C ASN A 120 7.34 -9.59 0.37
N PHE A 121 6.55 -10.58 -0.06
CA PHE A 121 5.16 -10.74 0.34
C PHE A 121 5.02 -10.95 1.84
N THR A 122 5.69 -11.94 2.42
CA THR A 122 5.57 -12.24 3.86
C THR A 122 6.08 -11.10 4.75
N ASP A 123 7.07 -10.33 4.27
CA ASP A 123 7.59 -9.16 4.99
C ASP A 123 6.60 -8.00 4.98
N LEU A 124 5.95 -7.77 3.84
CA LEU A 124 4.85 -6.81 3.75
C LEU A 124 3.69 -7.20 4.67
N LEU A 125 3.29 -8.48 4.69
CA LEU A 125 2.21 -8.96 5.55
C LEU A 125 2.50 -8.73 7.04
N ARG A 126 3.74 -8.96 7.50
CA ARG A 126 4.13 -8.69 8.89
C ARG A 126 4.01 -7.21 9.24
N SER A 127 4.47 -6.33 8.36
CA SER A 127 4.37 -4.88 8.57
C SER A 127 2.91 -4.40 8.58
N MET A 128 2.07 -4.92 7.68
CA MET A 128 0.64 -4.64 7.68
C MET A 128 -0.05 -5.11 8.97
N ARG A 129 0.27 -6.33 9.41
CA ARG A 129 -0.22 -6.89 10.67
C ARG A 129 0.15 -6.01 11.86
N GLU A 130 1.41 -5.57 11.96
CA GLU A 130 1.87 -4.69 13.03
C GLU A 130 1.09 -3.38 13.07
N ASN A 131 0.94 -2.70 11.92
CA ASN A 131 0.16 -1.47 11.84
C ASN A 131 -1.32 -1.69 12.24
N LEU A 132 -1.93 -2.81 11.84
CA LEU A 132 -3.31 -3.14 12.19
C LEU A 132 -3.48 -3.43 13.68
N VAL A 133 -2.54 -4.13 14.30
CA VAL A 133 -2.55 -4.36 15.76
C VAL A 133 -2.47 -3.03 16.50
N GLU A 134 -1.55 -2.15 16.12
CA GLU A 134 -1.43 -0.82 16.74
C GLU A 134 -2.70 0.03 16.56
N ILE A 135 -3.37 -0.06 15.40
CA ILE A 135 -4.67 0.58 15.17
C ILE A 135 -5.71 0.05 16.17
N PHE A 136 -5.82 -1.26 16.34
CA PHE A 136 -6.80 -1.83 17.27
C PHE A 136 -6.50 -1.45 18.71
N ASP A 137 -5.23 -1.52 19.11
CA ASP A 137 -4.79 -1.16 20.47
C ASP A 137 -5.09 0.31 20.79
N GLU A 138 -4.79 1.25 19.88
CA GLU A 138 -5.09 2.68 20.04
C GLU A 138 -6.60 2.95 20.12
N LEU A 139 -7.43 2.15 19.44
CA LEU A 139 -8.89 2.21 19.51
C LEU A 139 -9.47 1.49 20.75
N GLY A 140 -8.64 0.91 21.60
CA GLY A 140 -9.09 0.10 22.75
C GLY A 140 -9.83 -1.18 22.33
N ARG A 141 -9.57 -1.67 21.11
CA ARG A 141 -10.18 -2.88 20.54
C ARG A 141 -9.15 -4.01 20.56
N LYS A 142 -9.63 -5.24 20.71
CA LYS A 142 -8.76 -6.41 20.53
C LYS A 142 -8.74 -6.79 19.05
N PRO A 143 -7.58 -7.18 18.49
CA PRO A 143 -7.53 -7.81 17.20
C PRO A 143 -8.45 -9.06 17.19
N PRO A 144 -9.18 -9.32 16.09
CA PRO A 144 -10.06 -10.48 16.02
C PRO A 144 -9.27 -11.78 16.06
N THR A 145 -9.83 -12.79 16.74
CA THR A 145 -9.20 -14.12 16.81
C THR A 145 -9.33 -14.84 15.47
N VAL A 146 -8.23 -15.38 14.98
CA VAL A 146 -8.23 -16.26 13.80
C VAL A 146 -8.34 -17.71 14.24
N GLY A 147 -9.15 -18.49 13.53
CA GLY A 147 -9.32 -19.92 13.75
C GLY A 147 -8.06 -20.72 13.43
N GLU A 148 -8.13 -22.03 13.66
CA GLU A 148 -7.09 -22.95 13.19
C GLU A 148 -7.10 -23.02 11.67
N ILE A 149 -5.89 -23.08 11.09
CA ILE A 149 -5.69 -23.28 9.66
C ILE A 149 -4.85 -24.53 9.49
N SER A 150 -5.27 -25.36 8.53
CA SER A 150 -4.55 -26.56 8.13
C SER A 150 -4.63 -26.72 6.62
N LEU A 151 -3.69 -27.47 6.06
CA LEU A 151 -3.64 -27.75 4.64
C LEU A 151 -4.59 -28.91 4.27
N SER A 152 -5.86 -28.58 4.09
CA SER A 152 -6.89 -29.56 3.68
C SER A 152 -6.80 -29.95 2.20
N SER A 153 -6.19 -29.11 1.36
CA SER A 153 -5.89 -29.41 -0.04
C SER A 153 -4.63 -28.67 -0.52
N PRO A 154 -4.04 -29.07 -1.65
CA PRO A 154 -2.94 -28.31 -2.26
C PRO A 154 -3.31 -26.88 -2.66
N MET A 155 -4.61 -26.57 -2.81
CA MET A 155 -5.09 -25.25 -3.21
C MET A 155 -5.38 -24.32 -2.03
N THR A 156 -5.27 -24.79 -0.78
CA THR A 156 -5.54 -23.96 0.41
C THR A 156 -4.64 -22.72 0.44
N GLY A 157 -3.36 -22.84 0.07
CA GLY A 157 -2.45 -21.70 -0.01
C GLY A 157 -2.94 -20.62 -0.98
N PRO A 158 -3.11 -20.95 -2.27
CA PRO A 158 -3.67 -20.03 -3.25
C PRO A 158 -5.02 -19.42 -2.85
N GLN A 159 -5.92 -20.21 -2.23
CA GLN A 159 -7.23 -19.74 -1.78
C GLN A 159 -7.11 -18.66 -0.70
N VAL A 160 -6.33 -18.91 0.36
CA VAL A 160 -6.15 -17.96 1.46
C VAL A 160 -5.50 -16.66 0.98
N VAL A 161 -4.52 -16.74 0.07
CA VAL A 161 -3.91 -15.54 -0.54
C VAL A 161 -4.87 -14.81 -1.48
N GLY A 162 -5.69 -15.52 -2.26
CA GLY A 162 -6.72 -14.91 -3.10
C GLY A 162 -7.78 -14.16 -2.30
N GLU A 163 -8.20 -14.71 -1.16
CA GLU A 163 -9.10 -14.04 -0.22
C GLU A 163 -8.46 -12.80 0.41
N LEU A 164 -7.17 -12.84 0.74
CA LEU A 164 -6.42 -11.68 1.20
C LEU A 164 -6.38 -10.57 0.14
N LEU A 165 -6.06 -10.91 -1.11
CA LEU A 165 -6.04 -9.93 -2.20
C LEU A 165 -7.42 -9.29 -2.41
N SER A 166 -8.49 -10.08 -2.30
CA SER A 166 -9.86 -9.56 -2.38
C SER A 166 -10.14 -8.56 -1.25
N ALA A 167 -9.82 -8.91 0.00
CA ALA A 167 -9.99 -8.02 1.15
C ALA A 167 -9.13 -6.74 1.04
N ALA A 168 -7.90 -6.85 0.54
CA ALA A 168 -7.03 -5.70 0.31
C ALA A 168 -7.61 -4.76 -0.74
N LYS A 169 -8.17 -5.31 -1.83
CA LYS A 169 -8.80 -4.53 -2.91
C LYS A 169 -10.01 -3.74 -2.42
N GLU A 170 -10.84 -4.35 -1.58
CA GLU A 170 -12.03 -3.69 -1.00
C GLU A 170 -11.71 -2.50 -0.09
N LEU A 171 -10.45 -2.37 0.36
CA LEU A 171 -9.94 -1.22 1.13
C LEU A 171 -9.23 -0.18 0.25
N LEU A 172 -9.10 -0.39 -1.06
CA LEU A 172 -8.46 0.61 -1.90
C LEU A 172 -9.43 1.76 -2.22
N PRO A 173 -8.94 3.02 -2.30
CA PRO A 173 -9.73 4.22 -2.58
C PRO A 173 -10.70 4.15 -3.78
N LEU A 174 -10.39 3.38 -4.84
CA LEU A 174 -11.32 3.20 -5.97
C LEU A 174 -12.61 2.46 -5.58
N PHE A 175 -12.53 1.61 -4.56
CA PHE A 175 -13.61 0.72 -4.13
C PHE A 175 -14.18 1.14 -2.77
N ASN A 176 -13.46 1.96 -2.01
CA ASN A 176 -13.80 2.33 -0.64
C ASN A 176 -13.83 3.86 -0.41
N PRO A 177 -15.02 4.44 -0.16
CA PRO A 177 -15.16 5.86 0.11
C PRO A 177 -14.39 6.35 1.34
N MET A 178 -14.30 5.53 2.39
CA MET A 178 -13.60 5.90 3.64
C MET A 178 -12.08 5.89 3.44
N SER A 179 -11.55 4.94 2.65
CA SER A 179 -10.13 4.97 2.27
C SER A 179 -9.81 6.16 1.36
N CYS A 180 -10.72 6.51 0.44
CA CYS A 180 -10.61 7.74 -0.34
C CYS A 180 -10.58 8.98 0.57
N PHE A 181 -11.41 9.01 1.62
CA PHE A 181 -11.39 10.08 2.63
C PHE A 181 -10.03 10.17 3.33
N ILE A 182 -9.51 9.07 3.88
CA ILE A 182 -8.21 9.03 4.56
C ILE A 182 -7.09 9.52 3.66
N VAL A 183 -7.03 9.07 2.41
CA VAL A 183 -6.05 9.55 1.43
C VAL A 183 -6.20 11.06 1.21
N SER A 184 -7.43 11.54 1.05
CA SER A 184 -7.69 12.94 0.73
C SER A 184 -7.34 13.92 1.85
N ILE A 185 -7.31 13.48 3.11
CA ILE A 185 -6.95 14.30 4.28
C ILE A 185 -5.49 14.07 4.74
N CYS A 186 -4.70 13.30 4.00
CA CYS A 186 -3.34 12.95 4.39
C CYS A 186 -2.44 14.19 4.54
N SER A 187 -2.47 15.12 3.57
CA SER A 187 -1.70 16.37 3.61
C SER A 187 -2.23 17.40 2.59
N THR A 188 -3.48 17.83 2.78
CA THR A 188 -4.21 18.65 1.80
C THR A 188 -4.41 20.09 2.29
N PRO A 189 -4.29 21.11 1.42
CA PRO A 189 -4.60 22.49 1.77
C PRO A 189 -6.00 22.67 2.38
N ARG A 190 -6.08 23.36 3.52
CA ARG A 190 -7.30 23.53 4.32
C ARG A 190 -8.48 24.05 3.50
N PHE A 191 -8.27 25.10 2.70
CA PHE A 191 -9.33 25.69 1.88
C PHE A 191 -9.99 24.66 0.93
N TYR A 192 -9.23 23.68 0.46
CA TYR A 192 -9.72 22.66 -0.47
C TYR A 192 -10.51 21.59 0.28
N LEU A 193 -10.05 21.22 1.48
CA LEU A 193 -10.81 20.35 2.39
C LEU A 193 -12.11 20.99 2.84
N GLU A 194 -12.11 22.26 3.26
CA GLU A 194 -13.34 22.99 3.65
C GLU A 194 -14.36 23.06 2.51
N LYS A 195 -13.89 23.17 1.27
CA LYS A 195 -14.77 23.15 0.09
C LYS A 195 -15.30 21.76 -0.22
N SER A 196 -14.50 20.71 0.00
CA SER A 196 -14.83 19.33 -0.39
C SER A 196 -15.58 18.57 0.70
N TYR A 197 -15.36 18.94 1.96
CA TYR A 197 -15.90 18.36 3.19
C TYR A 197 -16.32 19.51 4.12
N SER A 198 -17.49 20.08 3.87
CA SER A 198 -17.95 21.30 4.55
C SER A 198 -18.10 21.13 6.07
N LYS A 199 -18.36 19.89 6.54
CA LYS A 199 -18.46 19.58 7.96
C LYS A 199 -17.14 19.15 8.61
N LEU A 200 -16.05 18.96 7.87
CA LEU A 200 -14.81 18.36 8.40
C LEU A 200 -14.32 19.04 9.67
N PHE A 201 -14.37 20.37 9.72
CA PHE A 201 -13.84 21.16 10.83
C PHE A 201 -14.90 21.61 11.85
N THR A 202 -16.12 21.06 11.80
CA THR A 202 -17.10 21.29 12.88
C THR A 202 -16.71 20.51 14.13
N GLU A 203 -17.13 20.99 15.30
CA GLU A 203 -16.79 20.37 16.58
C GLU A 203 -17.29 18.92 16.68
N ASP A 204 -18.55 18.67 16.30
CA ASP A 204 -19.16 17.34 16.33
C ASP A 204 -18.40 16.33 15.47
N VAL A 205 -18.02 16.70 14.25
CA VAL A 205 -17.29 15.81 13.34
C VAL A 205 -15.86 15.61 13.83
N GLN A 206 -15.19 16.67 14.29
CA GLN A 206 -13.85 16.55 14.83
C GLN A 206 -13.82 15.67 16.08
N GLU A 207 -14.85 15.71 16.92
CA GLU A 207 -14.99 14.83 18.07
C GLU A 207 -15.18 13.37 17.65
N LEU A 208 -16.08 13.11 16.70
CA LEU A 208 -16.26 11.77 16.11
C LEU A 208 -14.93 11.23 15.55
N LEU A 209 -14.24 12.02 14.73
CA LEU A 209 -12.95 11.63 14.14
C LEU A 209 -11.91 11.29 15.21
N ARG A 210 -11.85 12.08 16.30
CA ARG A 210 -10.95 11.81 17.44
C ARG A 210 -11.28 10.49 18.14
N GLN A 211 -12.55 10.10 18.26
CA GLN A 211 -12.95 8.81 18.83
C GLN A 211 -12.39 7.62 18.01
N TYR A 212 -12.23 7.80 16.70
CA TYR A 212 -11.60 6.81 15.81
C TYR A 212 -10.10 7.06 15.59
N GLY A 213 -9.45 7.90 16.42
CA GLY A 213 -8.02 8.21 16.33
C GLY A 213 -7.61 8.92 15.04
N ILE A 214 -8.57 9.52 14.33
CA ILE A 214 -8.32 10.35 13.15
C ILE A 214 -8.06 11.77 13.63
N VAL A 215 -6.78 12.12 13.78
CA VAL A 215 -6.36 13.42 14.30
C VAL A 215 -5.71 14.22 13.18
N LEU A 216 -6.22 15.42 12.95
CA LEU A 216 -5.69 16.37 11.99
C LEU A 216 -4.85 17.45 12.67
N GLU A 217 -3.77 17.85 12.03
CA GLU A 217 -2.93 18.98 12.46
C GLU A 217 -2.56 19.88 11.28
N ASP A 218 -2.20 21.13 11.57
CA ASP A 218 -1.63 22.04 10.58
C ASP A 218 -0.17 21.63 10.33
N VAL A 219 0.07 20.84 9.28
CA VAL A 219 1.39 20.31 8.90
C VAL A 219 2.27 21.42 8.32
N ILE A 220 1.67 22.37 7.58
CA ILE A 220 2.38 23.54 7.04
C ILE A 220 1.57 24.79 7.33
N LEU A 221 2.20 25.75 8.02
CA LEU A 221 1.67 27.09 8.22
C LEU A 221 2.51 28.10 7.44
N PRO A 222 1.93 28.80 6.43
CA PRO A 222 2.71 29.76 5.68
C PRO A 222 3.07 30.99 6.52
N ASP A 223 4.21 31.59 6.17
CA ASP A 223 4.68 32.85 6.71
C ASP A 223 3.96 34.01 6.00
N LEU A 224 2.75 34.33 6.47
CA LEU A 224 1.90 35.44 6.00
C LEU A 224 1.57 36.37 7.16
N PRO A 225 1.45 37.70 6.94
CA PRO A 225 1.29 38.67 8.03
C PRO A 225 -0.06 38.55 8.77
N LEU A 226 -1.11 38.05 8.12
CA LEU A 226 -2.45 37.94 8.69
C LEU A 226 -2.73 36.50 9.13
N GLU A 227 -2.96 36.30 10.43
CA GLU A 227 -3.22 34.98 11.02
C GLU A 227 -4.39 34.24 10.35
N ARG A 228 -5.45 34.96 9.97
CA ARG A 228 -6.58 34.39 9.25
C ARG A 228 -6.17 33.80 7.89
N GLU A 229 -5.30 34.49 7.15
CA GLU A 229 -4.81 34.02 5.86
C GLU A 229 -3.80 32.88 6.02
N ARG A 230 -3.00 32.89 7.10
CA ARG A 230 -2.12 31.76 7.45
C ARG A 230 -2.92 30.48 7.64
N LYS A 231 -3.94 30.52 8.51
CA LYS A 231 -4.80 29.36 8.79
C LYS A 231 -5.54 28.87 7.55
N ARG A 232 -6.16 29.79 6.79
CA ARG A 232 -6.90 29.45 5.56
C ARG A 232 -6.03 28.75 4.52
N ARG A 233 -4.76 29.13 4.43
CA ARG A 233 -3.79 28.60 3.45
C ARG A 233 -2.85 27.56 4.05
N ALA A 234 -3.15 27.07 5.26
CA ALA A 234 -2.44 25.98 5.88
C ALA A 234 -2.63 24.69 5.08
N VAL A 235 -1.65 23.80 5.17
CA VAL A 235 -1.82 22.40 4.78
C VAL A 235 -2.18 21.63 6.04
N VAL A 236 -3.30 20.92 5.99
CA VAL A 236 -3.79 20.09 7.08
C VAL A 236 -3.53 18.63 6.71
N GLY A 237 -3.05 17.85 7.68
CA GLY A 237 -2.72 16.46 7.44
C GLY A 237 -3.00 15.57 8.63
N LEU A 238 -2.93 14.26 8.38
CA LEU A 238 -3.02 13.23 9.41
C LEU A 238 -1.79 13.31 10.31
N LYS A 239 -2.02 13.47 11.62
CA LYS A 239 -0.95 13.53 12.61
C LYS A 239 -0.13 12.22 12.60
N PRO A 240 1.20 12.26 12.42
CA PRO A 240 2.03 11.07 12.45
C PRO A 240 1.86 10.25 13.73
N GLY A 241 1.83 8.94 13.58
CA GLY A 241 1.71 7.98 14.69
C GLY A 241 0.30 7.79 15.25
N THR A 242 -0.72 8.44 14.69
CA THR A 242 -2.12 8.19 15.04
C THR A 242 -2.76 7.13 14.15
N VAL A 243 -3.87 6.53 14.61
CA VAL A 243 -4.72 5.61 13.84
C VAL A 243 -4.91 6.07 12.39
N GLY A 244 -5.31 7.33 12.15
CA GLY A 244 -5.56 7.80 10.79
C GLY A 244 -4.33 7.71 9.88
N HIS A 245 -3.15 8.10 10.39
CA HIS A 245 -1.90 7.99 9.65
C HIS A 245 -1.47 6.52 9.42
N ARG A 246 -1.76 5.62 10.37
CA ARG A 246 -1.52 4.17 10.21
C ARG A 246 -2.44 3.55 9.17
N ILE A 247 -3.72 3.93 9.15
CA ILE A 247 -4.67 3.51 8.12
C ILE A 247 -4.17 3.95 6.74
N TYR A 248 -3.69 5.19 6.61
CA TYR A 248 -3.09 5.65 5.36
C TYR A 248 -1.93 4.73 4.89
N LYS A 249 -1.03 4.32 5.80
CA LYS A 249 0.03 3.36 5.48
C LYS A 249 -0.52 1.99 5.05
N VAL A 250 -1.52 1.47 5.76
CA VAL A 250 -2.17 0.19 5.39
C VAL A 250 -2.77 0.25 3.98
N ILE A 251 -3.37 1.39 3.59
CA ILE A 251 -3.87 1.59 2.21
C ILE A 251 -2.73 1.51 1.19
N LEU A 252 -1.59 2.16 1.46
CA LEU A 252 -0.42 2.08 0.59
C LEU A 252 0.13 0.64 0.52
N ASP A 253 0.19 -0.07 1.64
CA ASP A 253 0.62 -1.47 1.66
C ASP A 253 -0.35 -2.39 0.92
N CYS A 254 -1.66 -2.10 0.94
CA CYS A 254 -2.63 -2.79 0.10
C CYS A 254 -2.31 -2.62 -1.40
N TYR A 255 -1.96 -1.41 -1.84
CA TYR A 255 -1.49 -1.20 -3.21
C TYR A 255 -0.20 -1.99 -3.50
N ARG A 256 0.76 -2.01 -2.57
CA ARG A 256 2.02 -2.74 -2.73
C ARG A 256 1.82 -4.24 -2.96
N LEU A 257 0.77 -4.86 -2.39
CA LEU A 257 0.43 -6.26 -2.68
C LEU A 257 0.22 -6.50 -4.18
N PHE A 258 -0.44 -5.58 -4.88
CA PHE A 258 -0.70 -5.64 -6.31
C PHE A 258 0.50 -5.27 -7.18
N GLN A 259 1.61 -4.84 -6.57
CA GLN A 259 2.87 -4.53 -7.26
C GLN A 259 3.92 -5.64 -7.11
N ILE A 260 3.64 -6.66 -6.28
CA ILE A 260 4.51 -7.83 -6.13
C ILE A 260 4.37 -8.69 -7.39
N TRP A 261 5.48 -8.81 -8.13
CA TRP A 261 5.53 -9.50 -9.41
C TRP A 261 5.03 -10.94 -9.32
N GLU A 262 5.42 -11.68 -8.29
CA GLU A 262 5.06 -13.08 -8.09
C GLU A 262 3.54 -13.26 -7.90
N LEU A 263 2.88 -12.32 -7.22
CA LEU A 263 1.43 -12.31 -7.06
C LEU A 263 0.73 -12.00 -8.38
N GLY A 264 1.20 -10.97 -9.10
CA GLY A 264 0.67 -10.62 -10.42
C GLY A 264 0.80 -11.77 -11.42
N ASP A 265 1.96 -12.42 -11.47
CA ASP A 265 2.24 -13.53 -12.37
C ASP A 265 1.41 -14.79 -12.05
N PHE A 266 1.19 -15.09 -10.77
CA PHE A 266 0.45 -16.29 -10.37
C PHE A 266 -1.08 -16.10 -10.41
N PHE A 267 -1.60 -14.98 -9.90
CA PHE A 267 -3.04 -14.72 -9.82
C PHE A 267 -3.60 -13.97 -11.03
N GLY A 268 -2.76 -13.46 -11.92
CA GLY A 268 -3.20 -12.61 -13.02
C GLY A 268 -3.81 -11.29 -12.54
N VAL A 269 -3.37 -10.79 -11.38
CA VAL A 269 -3.83 -9.51 -10.85
C VAL A 269 -3.00 -8.37 -11.43
N GLU A 270 -3.68 -7.26 -11.73
CA GLU A 270 -3.07 -6.05 -12.28
C GLU A 270 -2.64 -5.09 -11.16
N ASP A 271 -1.75 -4.15 -11.48
CA ASP A 271 -1.33 -3.08 -10.57
C ASP A 271 -2.52 -2.13 -10.29
N GLU A 272 -3.16 -2.30 -9.14
CA GLU A 272 -4.32 -1.48 -8.75
C GLU A 272 -3.95 0.00 -8.50
N PHE A 273 -2.68 0.30 -8.20
CA PHE A 273 -2.22 1.68 -8.06
C PHE A 273 -2.09 2.37 -9.43
N GLU A 274 -1.58 1.66 -10.44
CA GLU A 274 -1.58 2.15 -11.82
C GLU A 274 -2.99 2.49 -12.30
N LYS A 275 -3.96 1.64 -12.02
CA LYS A 275 -5.38 1.90 -12.35
C LYS A 275 -5.90 3.15 -11.65
N TYR A 276 -5.60 3.29 -10.36
CA TYR A 276 -5.96 4.47 -9.58
C TYR A 276 -5.39 5.74 -10.23
N LEU A 277 -4.11 5.73 -10.58
CA LEU A 277 -3.45 6.86 -11.22
C LEU A 277 -4.12 7.23 -12.55
N LYS A 278 -4.39 6.24 -13.42
CA LYS A 278 -5.08 6.46 -14.70
C LYS A 278 -6.46 7.09 -14.51
N VAL A 279 -7.31 6.51 -13.66
CA VAL A 279 -8.69 7.00 -13.45
C VAL A 279 -8.72 8.44 -12.91
N TYR A 280 -7.86 8.78 -11.94
CA TYR A 280 -7.86 10.11 -11.36
C TYR A 280 -7.09 11.13 -12.20
N SER A 281 -6.11 10.71 -13.01
CA SER A 281 -5.40 11.59 -13.93
C SER A 281 -6.33 12.29 -14.93
N GLU A 282 -7.31 11.56 -15.49
CA GLU A 282 -8.31 12.11 -16.41
C GLU A 282 -9.12 13.24 -15.75
N ARG A 283 -9.42 13.12 -14.46
CA ARG A 283 -10.17 14.14 -13.70
C ARG A 283 -9.31 15.34 -13.31
N LEU A 284 -8.02 15.11 -13.07
CA LEU A 284 -7.07 16.16 -12.69
C LEU A 284 -6.78 17.12 -13.85
N LYS A 285 -6.73 16.60 -15.09
CA LYS A 285 -6.52 17.39 -16.32
C LYS A 285 -7.44 18.60 -16.43
N ASP A 286 -8.73 18.41 -16.14
CA ASP A 286 -9.74 19.47 -16.26
C ASP A 286 -9.83 20.38 -15.02
N THR A 287 -9.21 19.96 -13.91
CA THR A 287 -9.34 20.64 -12.61
C THR A 287 -8.22 21.66 -12.36
N ILE A 288 -7.01 21.38 -12.85
CA ILE A 288 -5.84 22.22 -12.60
C ILE A 288 -5.64 23.17 -13.79
N PRO A 289 -5.73 24.51 -13.60
CA PRO A 289 -5.48 25.48 -14.66
C PRO A 289 -3.97 25.58 -14.93
N LEU A 290 -3.43 24.57 -15.62
CA LEU A 290 -2.00 24.46 -15.92
C LEU A 290 -1.45 25.69 -16.63
N ASP A 291 -2.27 26.34 -17.47
CA ASP A 291 -1.86 27.54 -18.19
C ASP A 291 -1.57 28.74 -17.28
N GLU A 292 -2.35 28.89 -16.22
CA GLU A 292 -2.17 29.94 -15.21
C GLU A 292 -1.07 29.58 -14.21
N LEU A 293 -0.87 28.28 -13.96
CA LEU A 293 0.06 27.75 -12.95
C LEU A 293 1.37 27.21 -13.54
N LYS A 294 1.72 27.58 -14.79
CA LYS A 294 2.94 27.09 -15.48
C LYS A 294 4.22 27.31 -14.68
N ASN A 295 4.32 28.41 -13.93
CA ASN A 295 5.49 28.72 -13.13
C ASN A 295 5.69 27.70 -11.99
N VAL A 296 4.60 27.29 -11.34
CA VAL A 296 4.61 26.25 -10.31
C VAL A 296 4.98 24.91 -10.93
N TYR A 297 4.32 24.54 -12.03
CA TYR A 297 4.62 23.31 -12.77
C TYR A 297 6.12 23.22 -13.13
N ARG A 298 6.68 24.28 -13.73
CA ARG A 298 8.11 24.33 -14.09
C ARG A 298 9.02 24.23 -12.89
N ALA A 299 8.69 24.89 -11.78
CA ALA A 299 9.49 24.81 -10.56
C ALA A 299 9.48 23.40 -9.95
N ILE A 300 8.35 22.70 -10.02
CA ILE A 300 8.24 21.31 -9.57
C ILE A 300 8.94 20.36 -10.55
N THR A 301 8.96 20.62 -11.86
CA THR A 301 9.52 19.70 -12.86
C THR A 301 10.96 19.99 -13.29
N SER A 302 11.57 21.10 -12.84
CA SER A 302 12.89 21.55 -13.32
C SER A 302 14.09 20.66 -12.93
N SER A 303 13.94 19.64 -12.09
CA SER A 303 15.01 18.67 -11.83
C SER A 303 15.09 17.65 -12.96
N TYR A 304 16.31 17.36 -13.40
CA TYR A 304 16.63 16.27 -14.31
C TYR A 304 16.56 14.88 -13.64
N SER A 305 16.39 14.80 -12.31
CA SER A 305 16.14 13.57 -11.59
C SER A 305 14.69 13.49 -11.10
N TYR A 306 13.99 12.47 -11.58
CA TYR A 306 12.73 11.97 -11.04
C TYR A 306 12.98 10.60 -10.41
N ASN A 307 12.11 10.19 -9.49
CA ASN A 307 12.10 8.84 -8.96
C ASN A 307 10.96 8.05 -9.59
N ASP A 308 11.10 6.73 -9.58
CA ASP A 308 10.04 5.81 -9.95
C ASP A 308 9.25 5.31 -8.72
N ASP A 309 9.51 5.87 -7.52
CA ASP A 309 8.85 5.48 -6.27
C ASP A 309 8.21 6.65 -5.51
N PHE A 310 6.94 6.48 -5.12
CA PHE A 310 6.15 7.38 -4.28
C PHE A 310 5.70 6.65 -3.02
N ASN A 311 6.19 7.05 -1.84
CA ASN A 311 5.90 6.34 -0.58
C ASN A 311 6.08 4.81 -0.65
N SER A 312 7.15 4.35 -1.31
CA SER A 312 7.47 2.93 -1.55
C SER A 312 6.54 2.21 -2.53
N LEU A 313 5.65 2.92 -3.22
CA LEU A 313 4.90 2.42 -4.38
C LEU A 313 5.67 2.72 -5.65
N ARG A 314 5.79 1.70 -6.51
CA ARG A 314 6.31 1.89 -7.86
C ARG A 314 5.31 2.72 -8.66
N VAL A 315 5.81 3.71 -9.38
CA VAL A 315 5.03 4.60 -10.26
C VAL A 315 5.33 4.22 -11.71
N PRO A 316 4.32 3.76 -12.48
CA PRO A 316 4.52 3.32 -13.86
C PRO A 316 4.58 4.50 -14.83
N ASP A 317 5.24 4.30 -15.97
CA ASP A 317 5.20 5.24 -17.10
C ASP A 317 3.75 5.45 -17.61
N PRO A 318 3.35 6.68 -18.00
CA PRO A 318 4.13 7.91 -18.13
C PRO A 318 4.28 8.72 -16.84
N PHE A 319 3.78 8.23 -15.71
CA PHE A 319 3.83 8.96 -14.45
C PHE A 319 5.25 9.02 -13.88
N ARG A 320 5.57 10.12 -13.20
CA ARG A 320 6.88 10.39 -12.61
C ARG A 320 6.75 11.02 -11.23
N VAL A 321 7.67 10.69 -10.32
CA VAL A 321 7.70 11.26 -8.98
C VAL A 321 8.72 12.36 -8.87
N TYR A 322 8.24 13.57 -8.58
CA TYR A 322 9.06 14.74 -8.33
C TYR A 322 9.14 14.98 -6.82
N LYS A 323 10.34 14.83 -6.25
CA LYS A 323 10.62 15.17 -4.86
C LYS A 323 11.28 16.54 -4.79
N ARG A 324 10.75 17.43 -3.96
CA ARG A 324 11.19 18.82 -3.86
C ARG A 324 11.23 19.26 -2.41
N ASN A 325 12.38 19.78 -2.02
CA ASN A 325 12.53 20.52 -0.78
C ASN A 325 12.41 22.01 -1.08
N ALA A 326 11.72 22.73 -0.22
CA ALA A 326 11.58 24.17 -0.32
C ALA A 326 11.58 24.84 1.05
N THR A 327 11.80 26.15 1.04
CA THR A 327 11.63 27.00 2.22
C THR A 327 10.57 28.06 1.95
N ILE A 328 9.68 28.28 2.92
CA ILE A 328 8.69 29.36 2.89
C ILE A 328 9.30 30.61 3.54
N ASN A 329 9.23 31.74 2.85
CA ASN A 329 9.63 33.03 3.39
C ASN A 329 8.76 34.13 2.78
N GLY A 330 8.07 34.91 3.61
CA GLY A 330 7.29 36.07 3.16
C GLY A 330 6.26 35.75 2.07
N GLY A 331 5.54 34.62 2.20
CA GLY A 331 4.55 34.17 1.22
C GLY A 331 5.10 33.62 -0.10
N LYS A 332 6.42 33.45 -0.22
CA LYS A 332 7.08 32.78 -1.36
C LYS A 332 7.67 31.45 -0.94
N LEU A 333 7.70 30.52 -1.88
CA LEU A 333 8.27 29.19 -1.73
C LEU A 333 9.51 29.11 -2.62
N LYS A 334 10.67 28.91 -1.99
CA LYS A 334 11.96 28.81 -2.67
C LYS A 334 12.45 27.37 -2.62
N PHE A 335 12.45 26.70 -3.77
CA PHE A 335 12.97 25.35 -3.90
C PHE A 335 14.51 25.35 -3.79
N GLU A 336 15.08 24.30 -3.21
CA GLU A 336 16.54 24.10 -3.11
C GLU A 336 17.21 24.03 -4.49
N SER A 337 16.49 23.48 -5.47
CA SER A 337 16.85 23.47 -6.89
C SER A 337 15.66 24.00 -7.70
N GLY A 338 15.87 25.07 -8.49
CA GLY A 338 14.80 25.71 -9.26
C GLY A 338 15.02 27.20 -9.53
N PRO A 339 13.98 27.92 -10.00
CA PRO A 339 14.07 29.35 -10.33
C PRO A 339 14.47 30.19 -9.11
N GLN A 340 15.46 31.09 -9.28
CA GLN A 340 16.00 31.89 -8.17
C GLN A 340 14.95 32.77 -7.46
N ASN A 341 13.90 33.16 -8.18
CA ASN A 341 12.86 34.08 -7.68
C ASN A 341 11.81 33.41 -6.77
N GLY A 342 11.82 32.08 -6.66
CA GLY A 342 10.79 31.30 -5.98
C GLY A 342 9.43 31.35 -6.69
N VAL A 343 8.46 30.62 -6.15
CA VAL A 343 7.06 30.63 -6.61
C VAL A 343 6.17 31.23 -5.53
N ASN A 344 5.02 31.80 -5.91
CA ASN A 344 4.05 32.28 -4.94
C ASN A 344 3.47 31.08 -4.19
N TYR A 345 3.46 31.12 -2.85
CA TYR A 345 2.93 30.02 -2.05
C TYR A 345 1.46 29.71 -2.36
N THR A 346 0.68 30.74 -2.72
CA THR A 346 -0.76 30.62 -3.02
C THR A 346 -1.01 29.92 -4.35
N GLU A 347 -0.21 30.23 -5.37
CA GLU A 347 -0.22 29.51 -6.64
C GLU A 347 0.20 28.05 -6.41
N PHE A 348 1.23 27.83 -5.58
CA PHE A 348 1.71 26.49 -5.25
C PHE A 348 0.63 25.63 -4.57
N ILE A 349 0.00 26.11 -3.49
CA ILE A 349 -1.05 25.33 -2.83
C ILE A 349 -2.30 25.16 -3.70
N ALA A 350 -2.61 26.12 -4.58
CA ALA A 350 -3.71 25.98 -5.54
C ALA A 350 -3.44 24.87 -6.56
N PHE A 351 -2.20 24.77 -7.04
CA PHE A 351 -1.74 23.69 -7.91
C PHE A 351 -1.75 22.33 -7.22
N ILE A 352 -1.21 22.25 -5.98
CA ILE A 352 -1.05 20.99 -5.26
C ILE A 352 -2.37 20.48 -4.67
N ALA A 353 -3.32 21.36 -4.32
CA ALA A 353 -4.54 20.97 -3.62
C ALA A 353 -5.30 19.77 -4.23
N PRO A 354 -5.66 19.78 -5.53
CA PRO A 354 -6.33 18.62 -6.14
C PRO A 354 -5.44 17.37 -6.22
N LEU A 355 -4.12 17.52 -6.35
CA LEU A 355 -3.17 16.39 -6.35
C LEU A 355 -3.08 15.75 -4.97
N ALA A 356 -2.89 16.54 -3.92
CA ALA A 356 -2.85 16.07 -2.54
C ALA A 356 -4.18 15.42 -2.13
N PHE A 357 -5.30 16.02 -2.53
CA PHE A 357 -6.62 15.46 -2.28
C PHE A 357 -6.83 14.09 -2.95
N CYS A 358 -6.21 13.86 -4.11
CA CYS A 358 -6.25 12.56 -4.78
C CYS A 358 -5.12 11.62 -4.32
N GLY A 359 -4.27 12.01 -3.36
CA GLY A 359 -3.11 11.20 -2.94
C GLY A 359 -1.97 11.15 -3.97
N PHE A 360 -1.96 12.04 -4.96
CA PHE A 360 -0.87 12.20 -5.93
C PHE A 360 0.22 13.14 -5.39
N ALA A 361 -0.01 13.80 -4.27
CA ALA A 361 0.99 14.58 -3.60
C ALA A 361 0.98 14.31 -2.10
N VAL A 362 2.17 14.31 -1.49
CA VAL A 362 2.34 14.37 -0.03
C VAL A 362 3.19 15.58 0.30
N LEU A 363 2.71 16.35 1.27
CA LEU A 363 3.37 17.52 1.81
C LEU A 363 3.72 17.29 3.27
N GLU A 364 5.00 17.44 3.61
CA GLU A 364 5.51 17.39 4.97
C GLU A 364 6.17 18.73 5.30
N GLY A 365 5.91 19.24 6.50
CA GLY A 365 6.43 20.52 6.97
C GLY A 365 7.25 20.35 8.24
N GLN A 366 8.36 21.07 8.32
CA GLN A 366 9.09 21.28 9.56
C GLN A 366 9.61 22.71 9.59
N ASP A 367 9.13 23.50 10.56
CA ASP A 367 9.38 24.94 10.66
C ASP A 367 9.00 25.67 9.37
N ASN A 368 9.99 26.27 8.69
CA ASN A 368 9.81 26.94 7.40
C ASN A 368 10.17 26.05 6.20
N LYS A 369 10.52 24.78 6.42
CA LYS A 369 10.88 23.84 5.36
C LYS A 369 9.68 22.99 4.97
N ILE A 370 9.56 22.73 3.67
CA ILE A 370 8.58 21.83 3.09
C ILE A 370 9.33 20.74 2.33
N ASN A 371 8.96 19.49 2.55
CA ASN A 371 9.22 18.39 1.64
C ASN A 371 7.92 18.07 0.89
N CYS A 372 8.02 17.97 -0.44
CA CYS A 372 6.92 17.74 -1.33
C CYS A 372 7.28 16.58 -2.25
N GLN A 373 6.46 15.53 -2.25
CA GLN A 373 6.50 14.48 -3.27
C GLN A 373 5.25 14.62 -4.12
N VAL A 374 5.40 14.65 -5.45
CA VAL A 374 4.28 14.82 -6.38
C VAL A 374 4.41 13.84 -7.53
N ILE A 375 3.34 13.11 -7.81
CA ILE A 375 3.15 12.31 -9.01
C ILE A 375 2.61 13.23 -10.11
N MET A 376 3.38 13.34 -11.19
CA MET A 376 3.04 14.08 -12.41
C MET A 376 3.13 13.14 -13.60
N GLY A 377 2.92 13.63 -14.82
CA GLY A 377 2.77 12.83 -16.05
C GLY A 377 1.31 12.66 -16.48
N TRP A 378 0.37 13.13 -15.65
CA TRP A 378 -1.06 13.21 -16.00
C TRP A 378 -1.37 14.37 -16.94
N GLU A 379 -0.45 15.30 -17.18
CA GLU A 379 -0.65 16.48 -18.04
C GLU A 379 -0.60 16.17 -19.55
N SER A 380 -0.13 14.98 -19.94
CA SER A 380 0.16 14.60 -21.35
C SER A 380 -1.06 14.14 -22.12
#